data_AF-A0A256BCQ6-F1
#
_entry.id   AF-A0A256BCQ6-F1
#
_cell.length_a   1.000
_cell.length_b   1.000
_cell.length_c   1.000
_cell.angle_alpha   90.00
_cell.angle_beta   90.00
_cell.angle_gamma   90.00
#
_symmetry.space_group_name_H-M   'P 1'
#
loop_
_entity.id
_entity.type
_entity.pdbx_description
1 polymer ?
#
loop_
_entity_poly.entity_id
_entity_poly.type
_entity_poly.pdbx_seq_one_letter_code
_entity_poly.pdbx_strand_id
1 'polypeptide(L)'
;MVCLDCLSVYFPDFTHLTLHSRLLMKVVVTAANLNDRKDTTIRLEKINQIRDRFPRLSTIWVDRGYSGKAFILATLHTFYWCFQVVVPPREQKGFVVQQKRWVVECTFAWFSRFCRLNREYELLPETSEAFFYVGMIQFLIKRLA
;
A
#
# COMPACT_ATOMS: atom_id res chain seq x y z
N MET A 1 -7.10 4.88 -15.75
CA MET A 1 -7.15 3.82 -14.73
C MET A 1 -5.80 3.80 -14.02
N VAL A 2 -5.67 4.55 -12.93
CA VAL A 2 -4.50 4.43 -12.03
C VAL A 2 -4.85 3.37 -11.00
N CYS A 3 -4.13 2.26 -11.05
CA CYS A 3 -4.24 1.15 -10.10
C CYS A 3 -3.52 1.54 -8.80
N LEU A 4 -4.26 1.52 -7.69
CA LEU A 4 -3.66 1.61 -6.36
C LEU A 4 -3.60 0.21 -5.77
N ASP A 5 -2.41 -0.29 -5.47
CA ASP A 5 -2.27 -1.50 -4.65
C ASP A 5 -2.04 -1.04 -3.20
N CYS A 6 -2.99 -1.33 -2.30
CA CYS A 6 -2.83 -1.13 -0.86
C CYS A 6 -2.41 -2.46 -0.24
N LEU A 7 -1.15 -2.58 0.17
CA LEU A 7 -0.71 -3.73 0.98
C LEU A 7 -0.63 -3.33 2.45
N SER A 8 -1.19 -4.18 3.31
CA SER A 8 -0.89 -4.22 4.74
C SER A 8 0.28 -5.17 4.93
N VAL A 9 1.44 -4.68 5.39
CA VAL A 9 2.58 -5.54 5.66
C VAL A 9 2.72 -5.74 7.16
N TYR A 10 2.70 -7.01 7.57
CA TYR A 10 3.09 -7.48 8.90
C TYR A 10 4.62 -7.36 9.06
N PHE A 11 5.12 -6.13 9.24
CA PHE A 11 6.25 -5.87 10.13
C PHE A 11 5.65 -5.48 11.50
N PRO A 12 6.40 -5.56 12.62
CA PRO A 12 5.84 -5.25 13.93
C PRO A 12 5.25 -3.84 14.03
N ASP A 13 5.49 -2.94 13.07
CA ASP A 13 4.62 -1.81 12.74
C ASP A 13 4.04 -1.92 11.30
N PHE A 14 2.72 -1.76 11.18
CA PHE A 14 1.98 -1.90 9.93
C PHE A 14 2.29 -0.72 9.00
N THR A 15 3.27 -0.90 8.12
CA THR A 15 3.65 0.05 7.06
C THR A 15 2.82 -0.18 5.80
N HIS A 16 2.17 0.88 5.29
CA HIS A 16 1.31 0.81 4.10
C HIS A 16 1.88 1.61 2.94
N LEU A 17 2.15 0.91 1.84
CA LEU A 17 2.69 1.47 0.62
C LEU A 17 1.59 1.57 -0.43
N THR A 18 1.46 2.75 -1.04
CA THR A 18 0.56 3.00 -2.15
C THR A 18 1.37 2.98 -3.45
N LEU A 19 1.19 1.94 -4.28
CA LEU A 19 2.02 1.69 -5.47
C LEU A 19 1.22 1.75 -6.77
N HIS A 20 1.85 2.28 -7.83
CA HIS A 20 1.39 2.18 -9.22
C HIS A 20 2.58 1.89 -10.13
N SER A 21 2.55 0.79 -10.89
CA SER A 21 3.62 0.44 -11.84
C SER A 21 5.05 0.49 -11.25
N ARG A 22 5.20 0.00 -10.00
CA ARG A 22 6.46 0.02 -9.20
C ARG A 22 6.93 1.43 -8.80
N LEU A 23 6.06 2.42 -8.84
CA LEU A 23 6.30 3.76 -8.31
C LEU A 23 5.50 3.94 -7.02
N LEU A 24 6.13 4.55 -6.02
CA LEU A 24 5.49 4.90 -4.76
C LEU A 24 4.83 6.26 -4.86
N MET A 25 3.53 6.31 -4.54
CA MET A 25 2.75 7.55 -4.51
C MET A 25 2.73 8.15 -3.12
N LYS A 26 2.47 7.32 -2.11
CA LYS A 26 2.41 7.73 -0.70
C LYS A 26 2.78 6.55 0.21
N VAL A 27 3.54 6.85 1.24
CA VAL A 27 3.74 5.96 2.40
C VAL A 27 2.98 6.56 3.57
N VAL A 28 2.31 5.67 4.31
CA VAL A 28 1.77 5.97 5.63
C VAL A 28 2.23 4.87 6.57
N VAL A 29 3.01 5.25 7.58
CA VAL A 29 3.38 4.35 8.68
C VAL A 29 2.42 4.61 9.83
N THR A 30 1.82 3.55 10.33
CA THR A 30 0.85 3.56 11.43
C THR A 30 1.32 2.63 12.53
N ALA A 31 1.10 3.02 13.78
CA ALA A 31 1.47 2.20 14.94
C ALA A 31 0.68 0.87 14.92
N ALA A 32 1.32 -0.24 15.30
CA ALA A 32 0.70 -1.55 15.24
C ALA A 32 -0.47 -1.82 16.19
N ASN A 33 -0.77 -0.90 17.12
CA ASN A 33 -1.89 -1.05 18.06
C ASN A 33 -3.25 -0.62 17.46
N LEU A 34 -3.26 -0.11 16.23
CA LEU A 34 -4.49 0.37 15.61
C LEU A 34 -5.17 -0.74 14.79
N ASN A 35 -6.50 -0.70 14.77
CA ASN A 35 -7.28 -1.67 14.01
C ASN A 35 -7.16 -1.34 12.51
N ASP A 36 -6.85 -2.34 11.67
CA ASP A 36 -6.65 -2.21 10.22
C ASP A 36 -7.69 -1.33 9.51
N ARG A 37 -8.96 -1.42 9.91
CA ARG A 37 -10.06 -0.62 9.34
C ARG A 37 -10.00 0.86 9.72
N LYS A 38 -9.67 1.16 10.97
CA LYS A 38 -9.50 2.55 11.43
C LYS A 38 -8.31 3.18 10.73
N ASP A 39 -7.21 2.45 10.67
CA ASP A 39 -6.04 2.96 9.99
C ASP A 39 -6.26 3.18 8.50
N THR A 40 -7.03 2.31 7.84
CA THR A 40 -7.33 2.50 6.42
C THR A 40 -8.11 3.78 6.18
N THR A 41 -8.94 4.21 7.12
CA THR A 41 -9.63 5.51 7.02
C THR A 41 -8.63 6.66 7.07
N ILE A 42 -7.69 6.64 8.03
CA ILE A 42 -6.61 7.64 8.15
C ILE A 42 -5.73 7.65 6.87
N ARG A 43 -5.44 6.47 6.30
CA ARG A 43 -4.68 6.32 5.06
C ARG A 43 -5.41 6.94 3.88
N LEU A 44 -6.71 6.64 3.72
CA LEU A 44 -7.53 7.18 2.65
C LEU A 44 -7.65 8.70 2.75
N GLU A 45 -7.76 9.26 3.96
CA GLU A 45 -7.75 10.71 4.18
C GLU A 45 -6.43 11.34 3.72
N LYS A 46 -5.28 10.76 4.10
CA LYS A 46 -3.95 11.23 3.64
C LYS A 46 -3.79 11.13 2.12
N ILE A 47 -4.32 10.08 1.48
CA ILE A 47 -4.31 9.96 0.02
C ILE A 47 -5.28 10.96 -0.62
N ASN A 48 -6.42 11.25 0.03
CA ASN A 48 -7.40 12.21 -0.47
C ASN A 48 -6.83 13.64 -0.50
N GLN A 49 -5.95 14.00 0.45
CA GLN A 49 -5.24 15.28 0.45
C GLN A 49 -4.36 15.48 -0.80
N ILE A 50 -3.91 14.40 -1.44
CA ILE A 50 -3.09 14.44 -2.66
C ILE A 50 -3.88 14.00 -3.90
N ARG A 51 -5.21 13.89 -3.80
CA ARG A 51 -6.09 13.41 -4.87
C ARG A 51 -5.92 14.20 -6.16
N ASP A 52 -5.74 15.53 -6.07
CA ASP A 52 -5.56 16.41 -7.22
C ASP A 52 -4.31 16.08 -8.04
N ARG A 53 -3.29 15.47 -7.41
CA ARG A 53 -2.09 14.98 -8.13
C ARG A 53 -2.36 13.71 -8.92
N PHE A 54 -3.40 12.96 -8.55
CA PHE A 54 -3.75 11.66 -9.14
C PHE A 54 -5.23 11.59 -9.55
N PRO A 55 -5.71 12.43 -10.48
CA PRO A 55 -7.13 12.50 -10.84
C PRO A 55 -7.66 11.22 -11.50
N ARG A 56 -6.76 10.37 -12.02
CA ARG A 56 -7.09 9.10 -12.69
C ARG A 56 -7.19 7.92 -11.72
N LEU A 57 -7.03 8.15 -10.42
CA LEU A 57 -7.15 7.16 -9.37
C LEU A 57 -8.62 6.85 -9.09
N SER A 58 -9.04 5.65 -9.47
CA SER A 58 -10.43 5.19 -9.34
C SER A 58 -10.58 3.88 -8.57
N THR A 59 -9.57 3.02 -8.62
CA THR A 59 -9.66 1.63 -8.16
C THR A 59 -8.49 1.30 -7.25
N ILE A 60 -8.81 0.82 -6.06
CA ILE A 60 -7.84 0.40 -5.05
C ILE A 60 -8.03 -1.09 -4.81
N TRP A 61 -6.96 -1.85 -5.00
CA TRP A 61 -6.91 -3.28 -4.72
C TRP A 61 -6.57 -3.49 -3.25
N VAL A 62 -7.35 -4.35 -2.59
CA VAL A 62 -7.18 -4.66 -1.17
C VAL A 62 -7.19 -6.15 -0.93
N ASP A 63 -6.48 -6.57 0.12
CA ASP A 63 -6.48 -7.96 0.57
C ASP A 63 -7.83 -8.37 1.19
N ARG A 64 -8.04 -9.67 1.31
CA ARG A 64 -9.25 -10.27 1.89
C ARG A 64 -9.58 -9.77 3.30
N GLY A 65 -8.58 -9.36 4.09
CA GLY A 65 -8.77 -8.79 5.43
C GLY A 65 -9.62 -7.51 5.44
N TYR A 66 -9.64 -6.78 4.33
CA TYR A 66 -10.44 -5.58 4.12
C TYR A 66 -11.85 -5.87 3.58
N SER A 67 -12.27 -7.14 3.62
CA SER A 67 -13.63 -7.51 3.22
C SER A 67 -14.68 -6.99 4.20
N GLY A 68 -15.70 -6.34 3.66
CA GLY A 68 -16.83 -5.83 4.42
C GLY A 68 -17.67 -4.88 3.57
N LYS A 69 -18.93 -5.23 3.29
CA LYS A 69 -19.82 -4.40 2.47
C LYS A 69 -19.94 -2.97 3.03
N ALA A 70 -20.11 -2.84 4.34
CA ALA A 70 -20.20 -1.55 5.01
C ALA A 70 -18.93 -0.70 4.81
N PHE A 71 -17.75 -1.31 4.89
CA PHE A 71 -16.48 -0.61 4.72
C PHE A 71 -16.22 -0.17 3.27
N ILE A 72 -16.53 -1.05 2.31
CA ILE A 72 -16.42 -0.76 0.88
C ILE A 72 -17.40 0.36 0.49
N LEU A 73 -18.65 0.27 0.95
CA LEU A 73 -19.66 1.30 0.68
C LEU A 73 -19.33 2.63 1.34
N ALA A 74 -18.85 2.63 2.59
CA ALA A 74 -18.41 3.84 3.28
C ALA A 74 -17.26 4.51 2.52
N THR A 75 -16.28 3.73 2.05
CA THR A 75 -15.15 4.28 1.27
C THR A 75 -15.60 4.86 -0.07
N LEU A 76 -16.51 4.16 -0.77
CA LEU A 76 -17.06 4.62 -2.03
C LEU A 76 -17.85 5.93 -1.85
N HIS A 77 -18.64 6.03 -0.79
CA HIS A 77 -19.45 7.21 -0.51
C HIS A 77 -18.62 8.42 -0.05
N THR A 78 -17.57 8.19 0.74
CA THR A 78 -16.74 9.26 1.29
C THR A 78 -15.66 9.75 0.31
N PHE A 79 -15.01 8.83 -0.40
CA PHE A 79 -13.82 9.14 -1.21
C PHE A 79 -14.03 8.94 -2.72
N TYR A 80 -15.17 8.37 -3.15
CA TYR A 80 -15.46 8.02 -4.55
C TYR A 80 -14.44 7.06 -5.17
N TRP A 81 -13.86 6.18 -4.35
CA TRP A 81 -12.95 5.11 -4.80
C TRP A 81 -13.59 3.74 -4.67
N CYS A 82 -13.37 2.90 -5.68
CA CYS A 82 -13.83 1.53 -5.70
C CYS A 82 -12.77 0.60 -5.09
N PHE A 83 -13.14 -0.13 -4.03
CA PHE A 83 -12.32 -1.22 -3.53
C PHE A 83 -12.57 -2.51 -4.30
N GLN A 84 -11.49 -3.08 -4.83
CA GLN A 84 -11.51 -4.39 -5.45
C GLN A 84 -10.77 -5.38 -4.57
N VAL A 85 -11.53 -6.22 -3.88
CA VAL A 85 -10.96 -7.25 -3.01
C VAL A 85 -10.37 -8.35 -3.87
N VAL A 86 -9.06 -8.58 -3.73
CA VAL A 86 -8.37 -9.70 -4.38
C VAL A 86 -8.71 -10.97 -3.61
N VAL A 87 -9.46 -11.88 -4.23
CA VAL A 87 -9.82 -13.17 -3.63
C VAL A 87 -9.30 -14.29 -4.53
N PRO A 88 -8.55 -15.27 -3.99
CA PRO A 88 -8.14 -16.43 -4.76
C PRO A 88 -9.35 -17.24 -5.23
N PRO A 89 -9.31 -17.86 -6.43
CA PRO A 89 -10.34 -18.77 -6.89
C PRO A 89 -10.55 -19.90 -5.88
N ARG A 90 -11.82 -20.17 -5.52
CA ARG A 90 -12.17 -21.12 -4.45
C ARG A 90 -11.81 -22.59 -4.75
N GLU A 91 -11.61 -22.91 -6.02
CA GLU A 91 -11.46 -24.30 -6.50
C GLU A 91 -10.00 -24.76 -6.63
N GLN A 92 -9.02 -23.86 -6.46
CA GLN A 92 -7.61 -24.23 -6.54
C GLN A 92 -7.04 -24.55 -5.17
N LYS A 93 -6.61 -25.80 -4.98
CA LYS A 93 -5.79 -26.21 -3.84
C LYS A 93 -4.33 -25.85 -4.12
N GLY A 94 -3.76 -24.93 -3.35
CA GLY A 94 -2.33 -24.56 -3.43
C GLY A 94 -2.10 -23.05 -3.42
N PHE A 95 -0.85 -22.66 -3.64
CA PHE A 95 -0.46 -21.25 -3.75
C PHE A 95 -0.85 -20.72 -5.14
N VAL A 96 -1.81 -19.79 -5.19
CA VAL A 96 -2.23 -19.13 -6.43
C VAL A 96 -1.58 -17.77 -6.51
N VAL A 97 -0.80 -17.54 -7.57
CA VAL A 97 -0.18 -16.24 -7.83
C VAL A 97 -1.26 -15.19 -8.12
N GLN A 98 -1.37 -14.21 -7.23
CA GLN A 98 -2.24 -13.05 -7.43
C GLN A 98 -1.54 -12.04 -8.33
N GLN A 99 -2.09 -11.77 -9.53
CA GLN A 99 -1.41 -10.98 -10.56
C GLN A 99 -0.93 -9.59 -10.09
N LYS A 100 -1.69 -8.92 -9.21
CA LYS A 100 -1.35 -7.58 -8.69
C LYS A 100 -0.41 -7.62 -7.49
N ARG A 101 -0.36 -8.73 -6.75
CA ARG A 101 0.51 -8.91 -5.59
C ARG A 101 2.00 -8.91 -5.97
N TRP A 102 2.33 -9.43 -7.16
CA TRP A 102 3.70 -9.44 -7.67
C TRP A 102 4.34 -8.04 -7.75
N VAL A 103 3.57 -7.00 -8.07
CA VAL A 103 4.07 -5.61 -8.14
C VAL A 103 4.54 -5.15 -6.76
N VAL A 104 3.77 -5.50 -5.74
CA VAL A 104 4.08 -5.19 -4.36
C VAL A 104 5.29 -5.98 -3.87
N GLU A 105 5.29 -7.30 -4.07
CA GLU A 105 6.40 -8.18 -3.65
C GLU A 105 7.72 -7.79 -4.32
N CYS A 106 7.69 -7.44 -5.61
CA CYS A 106 8.86 -6.89 -6.29
C CYS A 106 9.36 -5.62 -5.60
N THR A 107 8.47 -4.71 -5.24
CA THR A 107 8.84 -3.44 -4.61
C THR A 107 9.46 -3.67 -3.24
N PHE A 108 8.94 -4.63 -2.46
CA PHE A 108 9.58 -5.05 -1.21
C PHE A 108 10.93 -5.72 -1.42
N ALA A 109 11.08 -6.58 -2.42
CA ALA A 109 12.38 -7.18 -2.74
C ALA A 109 13.45 -6.12 -3.07
N TRP A 110 13.07 -5.00 -3.72
CA TRP A 110 13.95 -3.86 -3.89
C TRP A 110 14.27 -3.17 -2.56
N PHE A 111 13.26 -2.95 -1.71
CA PHE A 111 13.47 -2.34 -0.41
C PHE A 111 14.33 -3.19 0.53
N SER A 112 14.25 -4.53 0.45
CA SER A 112 15.09 -5.44 1.23
C SER A 112 16.59 -5.29 0.94
N ARG A 113 16.97 -4.71 -0.21
CA ARG A 113 18.37 -4.38 -0.52
C ARG A 113 18.88 -3.19 0.29
N PHE A 114 17.98 -2.34 0.80
CA PHE A 114 18.33 -1.29 1.74
C PHE A 114 18.33 -1.89 3.15
N CYS A 115 19.51 -2.25 3.65
CA CYS A 115 19.66 -2.84 4.99
C CYS A 115 18.95 -2.04 6.09
N ARG A 116 18.85 -0.72 5.92
CA ARG A 116 18.17 0.20 6.86
C ARG A 116 16.64 0.03 6.89
N LEU A 117 16.00 -0.39 5.79
CA LEU A 117 14.57 -0.64 5.71
C LEU A 117 14.19 -2.08 6.07
N ASN A 118 15.18 -2.97 6.25
CA ASN A 118 14.93 -4.38 6.54
C ASN A 118 14.55 -4.63 8.02
N ARG A 119 14.82 -3.67 8.91
CA ARG A 119 14.31 -3.66 10.28
C ARG A 119 13.91 -2.24 10.64
N GLU A 120 12.74 -2.10 11.24
CA GLU A 120 12.28 -0.83 11.80
C GLU A 120 13.07 -0.56 13.09
N TYR A 121 14.09 0.29 12.97
CA TYR A 121 14.88 0.77 14.11
C TYR A 121 14.42 2.15 14.59
N GLU A 122 13.59 2.82 13.80
CA GLU A 122 13.23 4.21 14.05
C GLU A 122 12.03 4.28 15.00
N LEU A 123 12.14 5.13 16.03
CA LEU A 123 11.08 5.32 17.02
C LEU A 123 9.92 6.18 16.48
N LEU A 124 10.19 7.00 15.46
CA LEU A 124 9.20 7.87 14.85
C LEU A 124 8.73 7.30 13.50
N PRO A 125 7.40 7.28 13.23
CA PRO A 125 6.88 6.81 11.95
C PRO A 125 7.31 7.72 10.79
N GLU A 126 7.50 9.02 11.06
CA GLU A 126 7.91 10.02 10.08
C GLU A 126 9.31 9.76 9.52
N THR A 127 10.25 9.31 10.36
CA THR A 127 11.60 8.94 9.94
C THR A 127 11.57 7.68 9.07
N SER A 128 10.76 6.69 9.45
CA SER A 128 10.55 5.49 8.63
C SER A 128 9.96 5.85 7.26
N GLU A 129 8.92 6.70 7.23
CA GLU A 129 8.33 7.21 5.98
C GLU A 129 9.39 7.88 5.08
N ALA A 130 10.26 8.73 5.64
CA ALA A 130 11.31 9.42 4.91
C ALA A 130 12.28 8.44 4.22
N PHE A 131 12.68 7.36 4.89
CA PHE A 131 13.59 6.36 4.29
C PHE A 131 12.96 5.60 3.13
N PHE A 132 11.64 5.33 3.15
CA PHE A 132 10.97 4.75 1.99
C PHE A 132 11.01 5.68 0.77
N TYR A 133 10.84 6.99 0.97
CA TYR A 133 10.97 7.96 -0.14
C TYR A 133 12.42 8.02 -0.66
N VAL A 134 13.42 8.01 0.22
CA VAL A 134 14.83 7.98 -0.20
C VAL A 134 15.14 6.72 -1.02
N GLY A 135 14.67 5.55 -0.59
CA GLY A 135 14.82 4.31 -1.34
C GLY A 135 14.20 4.37 -2.73
N MET A 136 13.03 5.03 -2.85
CA MET A 136 12.35 5.23 -4.14
C MET A 136 13.07 6.21 -5.05
N ILE A 137 13.63 7.29 -4.53
CA ILE A 137 14.44 8.23 -5.32
C ILE A 137 15.64 7.49 -5.91
N GLN A 138 16.35 6.69 -5.12
CA GLN A 138 17.47 5.89 -5.62
C GLN A 138 17.04 4.85 -6.66
N PHE A 139 15.89 4.21 -6.48
CA PHE A 139 15.32 3.30 -7.47
C PHE A 139 15.00 4.02 -8.79
N LEU A 140 14.43 5.23 -8.73
CA LEU A 140 14.12 6.02 -9.90
C LEU A 140 15.38 6.49 -10.64
N ILE A 141 16.39 6.95 -9.92
CA ILE A 141 17.68 7.35 -10.51
C ILE A 141 18.29 6.18 -11.29
N LYS A 142 18.29 4.97 -10.73
CA LYS A 142 18.81 3.76 -11.38
C LYS A 142 18.00 3.31 -12.60
N ARG A 143 16.77 3.80 -12.79
CA ARG A 143 15.95 3.50 -13.97
C ARG A 143 16.11 4.54 -15.09
N LEU A 144 16.62 5.73 -14.75
CA LEU A 144 16.84 6.82 -15.71
C LEU A 144 18.23 6.74 -16.35
N ALA A 145 19.21 6.19 -15.63
CA ALA A 145 20.54 5.88 -16.15
C ALA A 145 20.53 4.57 -16.94
#